data_AF-A0A381FEJ8-F1
#
_entry.id   AF-A0A381FEJ8-F1
#
_cell.length_a   1.000
_cell.length_b   1.000
_cell.length_c   1.000
_cell.angle_alpha   90.00
_cell.angle_beta   90.00
_cell.angle_gamma   90.00
#
_symmetry.space_group_name_H-M   'P 1'
#
loop_
_entity.id
_entity.type
_entity.pdbx_description
1 polymer ?
#
loop_
_entity_poly.entity_id
_entity_poly.type
_entity_poly.pdbx_seq_one_letter_code
_entity_poly.pdbx_strand_id
1 'polypeptide(L)'
;MNKQLTKINFKLWLEFEEVDPNDWDIENEFCNIRVDLEDGRHYGINVWTYKFFQTAIDEDKKTGQNLRGLYQKPPDLFVKELTRECIQKTIEDLLKINDLEKVLNPSINDKRNQK
;
A
#
# COMPACT_ATOMS: atom_id res chain seq x y z
N MET A 1 -9.52 27.82 7.35
CA MET A 1 -9.16 27.06 8.56
C MET A 1 -7.71 26.62 8.41
N ASN A 2 -6.80 27.17 9.21
CA ASN A 2 -5.42 26.67 9.29
C ASN A 2 -5.47 25.35 10.05
N LYS A 3 -5.42 24.22 9.33
CA LYS A 3 -5.28 22.90 9.94
C LYS A 3 -3.87 22.87 10.54
N GLN A 4 -3.78 23.09 11.85
CA GLN A 4 -2.52 22.95 12.57
C GLN A 4 -1.99 21.55 12.26
N LEU A 5 -0.75 21.45 11.78
CA LEU A 5 -0.07 20.20 11.46
C LEU A 5 0.11 19.40 12.76
N THR A 6 -0.95 18.73 13.18
CA THR A 6 -0.87 17.69 14.21
C THR A 6 -0.04 16.57 13.60
N LYS A 7 1.14 16.34 14.16
CA LYS A 7 1.95 15.18 13.84
C LYS A 7 1.09 13.94 14.12
N ILE A 8 0.69 13.24 13.07
CA ILE A 8 -0.09 12.00 13.20
C ILE A 8 0.92 10.92 13.59
N ASN A 9 0.80 10.43 14.83
CA ASN A 9 1.58 9.30 15.29
C ASN A 9 0.89 8.01 14.87
N PHE A 10 1.68 7.05 14.40
CA PHE A 10 1.22 5.70 14.06
C PHE A 10 2.35 4.71 14.29
N LYS A 11 2.00 3.44 14.49
CA LYS A 11 2.94 2.33 14.44
C LYS A 11 2.88 1.68 13.07
N LEU A 12 4.05 1.31 12.55
CA LEU A 12 4.20 0.71 11.23
C LEU A 12 4.90 -0.63 11.36
N TRP A 13 4.16 -1.70 11.06
CA TRP A 13 4.68 -3.04 10.88
C TRP A 13 4.81 -3.35 9.40
N LEU A 14 5.92 -3.99 9.02
CA LEU A 14 6.31 -4.29 7.65
C LEU A 14 6.62 -5.78 7.54
N GLU A 15 5.86 -6.53 6.73
CA GLU A 15 6.02 -7.99 6.62
C GLU A 15 7.43 -8.41 6.23
N PHE A 16 8.08 -7.68 5.32
CA PHE A 16 9.42 -8.00 4.84
C PHE A 16 10.53 -7.81 5.90
N GLU A 17 10.27 -7.16 7.03
CA GLU A 17 11.24 -7.06 8.11
C GLU A 17 11.28 -8.32 9.00
N GLU A 18 10.31 -9.23 8.83
CA GLU A 18 10.23 -10.50 9.55
C GLU A 18 10.89 -11.66 8.79
N VAL A 19 11.47 -11.41 7.62
CA VAL A 19 12.15 -12.39 6.75
C VAL A 19 13.63 -12.02 6.54
N ASP A 20 14.41 -12.88 5.87
CA ASP A 20 15.83 -12.64 5.62
C ASP A 20 16.02 -11.43 4.68
N PRO A 21 16.72 -10.36 5.12
CA PRO A 21 16.93 -9.16 4.30
C PRO A 21 17.81 -9.40 3.06
N ASN A 22 18.49 -10.54 2.95
CA ASN A 22 19.38 -10.83 1.83
C ASN A 22 18.70 -11.48 0.62
N ASP A 23 17.40 -11.77 0.69
CA ASP A 23 16.66 -12.53 -0.34
C ASP A 23 15.53 -11.72 -0.99
N TRP A 24 15.71 -10.40 -1.13
CA TRP A 24 14.65 -9.50 -1.60
C TRP A 24 15.13 -8.39 -2.52
N ASP A 25 14.53 -8.26 -3.70
CA ASP A 25 14.72 -7.10 -4.57
C ASP A 25 13.79 -5.97 -4.12
N ILE A 26 14.33 -5.03 -3.34
CA ILE A 26 13.56 -3.91 -2.79
C ILE A 26 12.84 -3.06 -3.86
N GLU A 27 13.20 -3.13 -5.14
CA GLU A 27 12.52 -2.39 -6.21
C GLU A 27 11.53 -3.23 -7.01
N ASN A 28 11.49 -4.57 -6.85
CA ASN A 28 10.69 -5.47 -7.68
C ASN A 28 9.91 -6.52 -6.86
N GLU A 29 9.18 -6.06 -5.84
CA GLU A 29 8.52 -6.96 -4.91
C GLU A 29 7.21 -6.39 -4.33
N PHE A 30 6.52 -7.17 -3.49
CA PHE A 30 5.32 -6.76 -2.77
C PHE A 30 5.34 -7.13 -1.29
N CYS A 31 4.64 -6.40 -0.43
CA CYS A 31 4.49 -6.78 0.97
C CYS A 31 3.14 -6.35 1.53
N ASN A 32 2.74 -6.99 2.62
CA ASN A 32 1.68 -6.51 3.48
C ASN A 32 2.26 -5.62 4.58
N ILE A 33 1.56 -4.52 4.87
CA ILE A 33 1.91 -3.64 5.99
C ILE A 33 0.72 -3.48 6.91
N ARG A 34 0.99 -3.16 8.18
CA ARG A 34 -0.03 -2.76 9.15
C ARG A 34 0.27 -1.37 9.70
N VAL A 35 -0.74 -0.50 9.66
CA VAL A 35 -0.71 0.85 10.24
C VAL A 35 -1.68 0.88 11.41
N ASP A 36 -1.14 1.07 12.62
CA ASP A 36 -1.92 1.18 13.85
C ASP A 36 -1.92 2.64 14.35
N LEU A 37 -3.09 3.28 14.41
CA LEU A 37 -3.25 4.66 14.89
C LEU A 37 -3.52 4.68 16.41
N GLU A 38 -3.17 5.80 17.06
CA GLU A 38 -3.40 5.99 18.50
C GLU A 38 -4.90 6.00 18.89
N ASP A 39 -5.78 6.33 17.95
CA ASP A 39 -7.24 6.32 18.14
C ASP A 39 -7.88 4.93 18.03
N GLY A 40 -7.06 3.88 17.89
CA GLY A 40 -7.50 2.49 17.82
C GLY A 40 -7.89 2.01 16.42
N ARG A 41 -7.73 2.83 15.38
CA ARG A 41 -7.90 2.38 13.99
C ARG A 41 -6.69 1.56 13.53
N HIS A 42 -6.98 0.52 12.74
CA HIS A 42 -6.00 -0.42 12.20
C HIS A 42 -6.22 -0.59 10.70
N TYR A 43 -5.16 -0.49 9.92
CA TYR A 43 -5.21 -0.69 8.47
C TYR A 43 -4.23 -1.78 8.06
N GLY A 44 -4.74 -2.79 7.34
CA GLY A 44 -3.92 -3.69 6.53
C GLY A 44 -3.86 -3.17 5.10
N ILE A 45 -2.68 -3.07 4.53
CA ILE A 45 -2.46 -2.51 3.19
C ILE A 45 -1.53 -3.45 2.43
N ASN A 46 -1.96 -3.89 1.24
CA ASN A 46 -1.10 -4.57 0.30
C ASN A 46 -0.34 -3.54 -0.54
N VAL A 47 0.99 -3.64 -0.55
CA VAL A 47 1.89 -2.66 -1.17
C VAL A 47 2.73 -3.35 -2.23
N TRP A 48 2.72 -2.84 -3.46
CA TRP A 48 3.65 -3.31 -4.52
C TRP A 48 4.66 -2.22 -4.86
N THR A 49 5.85 -2.62 -5.29
CA THR A 49 6.72 -1.70 -6.02
C THR A 49 6.28 -1.54 -7.47
N TYR A 50 6.74 -0.47 -8.12
CA TYR A 50 6.40 -0.24 -9.53
C TYR A 50 6.84 -1.37 -10.47
N LYS A 51 8.04 -1.95 -10.26
CA LYS A 51 8.52 -3.02 -11.13
C LYS A 51 7.76 -4.33 -10.91
N PHE A 52 7.29 -4.58 -9.69
CA PHE A 52 6.55 -5.80 -9.36
C PHE A 52 5.28 -5.98 -10.18
N PHE A 53 4.65 -4.89 -10.62
CA PHE A 53 3.51 -4.98 -11.52
C PHE A 53 3.81 -5.78 -12.80
N GLN A 54 5.01 -5.61 -13.38
CA GLN A 54 5.42 -6.37 -14.56
C GLN A 54 5.68 -7.84 -14.20
N THR A 55 6.32 -8.10 -13.05
CA THR A 55 6.52 -9.44 -12.51
C THR A 55 5.19 -10.19 -12.36
N ALA A 56 4.17 -9.55 -11.76
CA ALA A 56 2.84 -10.13 -11.57
C ALA A 56 2.16 -10.49 -12.91
N ILE A 57 2.25 -9.61 -13.92
CA ILE A 57 1.74 -9.89 -15.27
C ILE A 57 2.43 -11.09 -15.88
N ASP A 58 3.76 -11.16 -15.79
CA ASP A 58 4.52 -12.23 -16.42
C ASP A 58 4.34 -13.57 -15.69
N GLU A 59 4.13 -13.56 -14.38
CA GLU A 59 3.75 -14.74 -13.61
C GLU A 59 2.37 -15.26 -14.02
N ASP A 60 1.38 -14.39 -14.19
CA ASP A 60 0.05 -14.76 -14.66
C ASP A 60 0.04 -15.33 -16.08
N LYS A 61 0.89 -14.82 -16.97
CA LYS A 61 1.09 -15.42 -18.30
C LYS A 61 1.62 -16.84 -18.23
N LYS A 62 2.56 -17.11 -17.31
CA LYS A 62 3.16 -18.45 -17.11
C LYS A 62 2.19 -19.42 -16.47
N THR A 63 1.49 -18.99 -15.43
CA THR A 63 0.61 -19.83 -14.61
C THR A 63 -0.80 -19.96 -15.20
N GLY A 64 -1.19 -19.06 -16.10
CA GLY A 64 -2.54 -18.98 -16.67
C GLY A 64 -3.55 -18.23 -15.81
N GLN A 65 -3.12 -17.69 -14.66
CA GLN A 65 -3.97 -16.88 -13.78
C GLN A 65 -4.37 -15.54 -14.44
N ASN A 66 -5.44 -14.94 -13.91
CA ASN A 66 -6.05 -13.70 -14.42
C ASN A 66 -6.18 -13.66 -15.95
N LEU A 67 -6.68 -14.76 -16.52
CA LEU A 67 -6.83 -14.96 -17.96
C LEU A 67 -5.51 -14.79 -18.74
N ARG A 68 -4.43 -15.42 -18.26
CA ARG A 68 -3.07 -15.32 -18.80
C ARG A 68 -2.52 -13.89 -18.75
N GLY A 69 -2.76 -13.20 -17.63
CA GLY A 69 -2.30 -11.83 -17.39
C GLY A 69 -3.07 -10.76 -18.19
N LEU A 70 -4.30 -11.04 -18.63
CA LEU A 70 -5.16 -10.05 -19.30
C LEU A 70 -5.46 -8.85 -18.38
N TYR A 71 -5.64 -9.13 -17.10
CA TYR A 71 -5.86 -8.12 -16.07
C TYR A 71 -5.01 -8.44 -14.84
N GLN A 72 -4.83 -7.44 -13.98
CA GLN A 72 -4.25 -7.60 -12.66
C GLN A 72 -5.25 -7.09 -11.63
N LYS A 73 -5.27 -7.71 -10.45
CA LYS A 73 -5.93 -7.12 -9.28
C LYS A 73 -4.87 -6.26 -8.60
N PRO A 74 -4.91 -4.92 -8.74
CA PRO A 74 -3.85 -4.07 -8.24
C PRO A 74 -3.81 -4.12 -6.69
N PRO A 75 -2.67 -3.75 -6.08
CA PRO A 75 -2.57 -3.54 -4.65
C PRO A 75 -3.42 -2.36 -4.19
N ASP A 76 -3.51 -2.18 -2.88
CA ASP A 76 -4.04 -0.94 -2.30
C ASP A 76 -3.13 0.25 -2.61
N LEU A 77 -1.82 0.03 -2.66
CA LEU A 77 -0.81 1.09 -2.80
C LEU A 77 0.39 0.64 -3.64
N PHE A 78 0.88 1.54 -4.49
CA PHE A 78 2.18 1.41 -5.13
C PHE A 78 3.21 2.34 -4.49
N VAL A 79 4.45 1.86 -4.31
CA VAL A 79 5.60 2.64 -3.83
C VAL A 79 6.82 2.44 -4.73
N LYS A 80 7.83 3.29 -4.56
CA LYS A 80 9.08 3.17 -5.33
C LYS A 80 9.87 1.92 -4.96
N GLU A 81 10.00 1.65 -3.66
CA GLU A 81 10.85 0.59 -3.11
C GLU A 81 10.33 0.15 -1.73
N LEU A 82 10.59 -1.11 -1.35
CA LEU A 82 10.22 -1.65 -0.05
C LEU A 82 11.28 -1.36 1.00
N THR A 83 11.42 -0.08 1.31
CA THR A 83 12.23 0.39 2.44
C THR A 83 11.32 1.00 3.50
N ARG A 84 11.68 0.83 4.78
CA ARG A 84 10.96 1.45 5.90
C ARG A 84 10.82 2.96 5.70
N GLU A 85 11.87 3.63 5.23
CA GLU A 85 11.84 5.07 4.97
C GLU A 85 10.81 5.44 3.89
N CYS A 86 10.79 4.72 2.75
CA CYS A 86 9.87 4.99 1.65
C CYS A 86 8.41 4.78 2.08
N ILE A 87 8.12 3.65 2.73
CA ILE A 87 6.76 3.32 3.16
C ILE A 87 6.30 4.27 4.27
N GLN A 88 7.15 4.56 5.26
CA GLN A 88 6.79 5.48 6.34
C GLN A 88 6.47 6.88 5.80
N LYS A 89 7.31 7.45 4.92
CA LYS A 89 7.03 8.74 4.29
C LYS A 89 5.71 8.72 3.50
N THR A 90 5.43 7.62 2.81
CA THR A 90 4.20 7.46 2.03
C THR A 90 2.97 7.46 2.94
N ILE A 91 2.97 6.68 4.02
CA ILE A 91 1.88 6.64 4.99
C ILE A 91 1.71 7.99 5.70
N GLU A 92 2.81 8.66 6.07
CA GLU A 92 2.78 10.01 6.64
C GLU A 92 2.13 11.03 5.69
N ASP A 93 2.38 10.94 4.38
CA ASP A 93 1.77 11.81 3.39
C ASP A 93 0.27 11.53 3.23
N LEU A 94 -0.09 10.26 3.06
CA LEU A 94 -1.49 9.84 2.91
C LEU A 94 -2.36 10.25 4.11
N LEU A 95 -1.84 10.07 5.34
CA LEU A 95 -2.55 10.46 6.56
C LEU A 95 -2.73 11.99 6.70
N LYS A 96 -1.87 12.81 6.07
CA LYS A 96 -2.09 14.27 6.03
C LYS A 96 -3.28 14.64 5.13
N ILE A 97 -3.54 13.85 4.10
CA ILE A 97 -4.63 14.05 3.16
C ILE A 97 -5.97 13.67 3.82
N ASN A 98 -6.11 12.42 4.27
CA ASN A 98 -7.31 11.91 4.93
C ASN A 98 -7.04 10.55 5.61
N ASP A 99 -8.08 9.93 6.14
CA ASP A 99 -8.03 8.56 6.63
C ASP A 99 -7.67 7.58 5.48
N LEU A 100 -6.90 6.53 5.80
CA LEU A 100 -6.34 5.64 4.78
C LEU A 100 -7.41 4.94 3.94
N GLU A 101 -8.54 4.56 4.55
CA GLU A 101 -9.67 3.97 3.81
C GLU A 101 -10.30 4.95 2.80
N LYS A 102 -10.18 6.26 3.04
CA LYS A 102 -10.73 7.30 2.16
C LYS A 102 -9.81 7.64 1.01
N VAL A 103 -8.50 7.71 1.27
CA VAL A 103 -7.51 8.06 0.24
C VAL A 103 -7.18 6.88 -0.68
N LEU A 104 -7.14 5.65 -0.15
CA LEU A 104 -6.85 4.45 -0.94
C LEU A 104 -8.09 3.95 -1.70
N ASN A 105 -9.30 4.22 -1.20
CA ASN A 105 -10.56 3.80 -1.82
C ASN A 105 -11.52 4.97 -2.07
N PRO A 106 -11.16 5.93 -2.95
CA PRO A 106 -11.95 7.15 -3.14
C PRO A 106 -13.33 6.90 -3.78
N SER A 107 -13.47 5.84 -4.58
CA SER A 107 -14.72 5.50 -5.27
C SER A 107 -15.84 5.02 -4.33
N ILE A 108 -15.50 4.49 -3.16
CA ILE A 108 -16.46 4.03 -2.14
C ILE A 108 -17.04 5.21 -1.35
N ASN A 109 -16.25 6.26 -1.15
CA ASN A 109 -16.58 7.38 -0.27
C ASN A 109 -17.23 8.57 -1.00
N ASP A 110 -17.58 8.38 -2.27
CA ASP A 110 -18.28 9.38 -3.05
C ASP A 110 -19.77 9.42 -2.69
N LYS A 111 -20.20 10.48 -2.00
CA LYS A 111 -21.60 10.72 -1.65
C LYS A 111 -22.55 10.76 -2.87
N ARG A 112 -22.01 10.80 -4.10
CA ARG A 112 -22.78 10.63 -5.35
C ARG A 112 -23.39 9.23 -5.51
N ASN A 113 -22.93 8.23 -4.75
CA ASN A 113 -23.43 6.85 -4.79
C ASN A 113 -24.46 6.54 -3.69
N GLN A 114 -24.87 7.52 -2.88
CA GLN A 114 -25.94 7.37 -1.87
C GLN A 114 -27.29 7.89 -2.40
N LYS A 115 -27.67 7.46 -3.61
CA LYS A 115 -29.00 7.72 -4.18
C LYS A 115 -29.95 6.58 -3.86
#